data_AF-A0A7S3K1K8-F1
#
_entry.id   AF-A0A7S3K1K8-F1
#
_cell.length_a   1.000
_cell.length_b   1.000
_cell.length_c   1.000
_cell.angle_alpha   90.00
_cell.angle_beta   90.00
_cell.angle_gamma   90.00
#
_symmetry.space_group_name_H-M   'P 1'
#
loop_
_entity.id
_entity.type
_entity.pdbx_description
1 polymer ?
#
loop_
_entity_poly.entity_id
_entity_poly.type
_entity_poly.pdbx_seq_one_letter_code
_entity_poly.pdbx_strand_id
1 'polypeptide(L)'
;MLPIIFKVSNSFSFLQNELNLRRFYLVFSKKKGAVSLRDIKYGEGSKRGLALLSDRTFLNMHEQSLAILFSVWLHGIIVHPSDAANTLWFYITFRVFYPLGFRKGPPFLFLSTFPNYFAIFYSWFRILTTVISS
;
A
#
# COMPACT_ATOMS: atom_id res chain seq x y z
N MET A 1 -27.69 12.95 11.39
CA MET A 1 -26.74 12.74 10.27
C MET A 1 -26.07 11.34 10.25
N LEU A 2 -26.04 10.60 11.37
CA LEU A 2 -25.51 9.23 11.46
C LEU A 2 -26.30 8.08 10.76
N PRO A 3 -27.64 8.09 10.63
CA PRO A 3 -28.37 6.91 10.12
C PRO A 3 -28.28 6.74 8.59
N ILE A 4 -27.97 7.80 7.85
CA ILE A 4 -27.85 7.77 6.38
C ILE A 4 -26.52 7.11 5.98
N ILE A 5 -25.44 7.39 6.71
CA ILE A 5 -24.10 6.84 6.45
C ILE A 5 -24.07 5.32 6.68
N PHE A 6 -24.74 4.83 7.74
CA PHE A 6 -24.83 3.40 8.05
C PHE A 6 -25.66 2.62 7.02
N LYS A 7 -26.70 3.23 6.47
CA LYS A 7 -27.55 2.60 5.44
C LYS A 7 -26.83 2.50 4.10
N VAL A 8 -26.06 3.54 3.74
CA VAL A 8 -25.25 3.57 2.51
C VAL A 8 -24.11 2.54 2.56
N SER A 9 -23.42 2.37 3.70
CA SER A 9 -22.32 1.39 3.79
C SER A 9 -22.82 -0.06 3.64
N ASN A 10 -23.99 -0.38 4.20
CA ASN A 10 -24.60 -1.70 4.10
C ASN A 10 -25.13 -2.03 2.69
N SER A 11 -25.64 -1.04 1.97
CA SER A 11 -26.05 -1.24 0.57
C SER A 11 -24.85 -1.41 -0.36
N PHE A 12 -23.74 -0.71 -0.09
CA PHE A 12 -22.52 -0.83 -0.88
C PHE A 12 -21.84 -2.19 -0.68
N SER A 13 -21.75 -2.66 0.57
CA SER A 13 -21.18 -3.98 0.88
C SER A 13 -22.03 -5.13 0.33
N PHE A 14 -23.35 -5.00 0.33
CA PHE A 14 -24.27 -5.96 -0.28
C PHE A 14 -24.10 -6.03 -1.82
N LEU A 15 -24.05 -4.88 -2.50
CA LEU A 15 -23.80 -4.82 -3.94
C LEU A 15 -22.40 -5.33 -4.33
N GLN A 16 -21.39 -5.06 -3.50
CA GLN A 16 -20.04 -5.60 -3.67
C GLN A 16 -20.06 -7.14 -3.55
N ASN A 17 -20.83 -7.69 -2.62
CA ASN A 17 -20.98 -9.14 -2.44
C ASN A 17 -21.70 -9.79 -3.63
N GLU A 18 -22.78 -9.21 -4.12
CA GLU A 18 -23.51 -9.71 -5.30
C GLU A 18 -22.63 -9.71 -6.56
N LEU A 19 -21.84 -8.65 -6.77
CA LEU A 19 -20.90 -8.57 -7.90
C LEU A 19 -19.75 -9.57 -7.76
N ASN A 20 -19.24 -9.79 -6.55
CA ASN A 20 -18.21 -10.79 -6.27
C ASN A 20 -18.75 -12.21 -6.49
N LEU A 21 -19.98 -12.52 -6.05
CA LEU A 21 -20.64 -13.80 -6.27
C LEU A 21 -20.86 -14.07 -7.77
N ARG A 22 -21.32 -13.06 -8.53
CA ARG A 22 -21.47 -13.18 -9.99
C ARG A 22 -20.13 -13.42 -10.70
N ARG A 23 -19.06 -12.71 -10.29
CA ARG A 23 -17.71 -12.96 -10.79
C ARG A 23 -17.22 -14.37 -10.44
N PHE A 24 -17.49 -14.81 -9.22
CA PHE A 24 -17.17 -16.16 -8.74
C PHE A 24 -17.82 -17.22 -9.63
N TYR A 25 -19.15 -17.16 -9.80
CA TYR A 25 -19.89 -18.09 -10.66
C TYR A 25 -19.40 -18.10 -12.11
N LEU A 26 -19.07 -16.94 -12.69
CA LEU A 26 -18.58 -16.85 -14.07
C LEU A 26 -17.18 -17.46 -14.25
N VAL A 27 -16.29 -17.32 -13.25
CA VAL A 27 -14.96 -17.93 -13.27
C VAL A 27 -15.06 -19.46 -13.13
N PHE A 28 -15.89 -19.94 -12.20
CA PHE A 28 -16.14 -21.38 -12.02
C PHE A 28 -16.85 -22.01 -13.23
N SER A 29 -17.78 -21.30 -13.86
CA SER A 29 -18.50 -21.78 -15.03
C SER A 29 -17.61 -21.92 -16.27
N LYS A 30 -16.60 -21.06 -16.43
CA LYS A 30 -15.71 -21.07 -17.60
C LYS A 30 -14.49 -21.98 -17.46
N LYS A 31 -14.05 -22.27 -16.24
CA LYS A 31 -12.78 -22.96 -15.99
C LYS A 31 -13.00 -24.45 -15.70
N LYS A 32 -12.58 -25.33 -16.61
CA LYS A 32 -12.52 -26.79 -16.37
C LYS A 32 -11.30 -27.12 -15.50
N GLY A 33 -11.38 -26.94 -14.19
CA GLY A 33 -10.31 -27.30 -13.25
C GLY A 33 -10.40 -26.58 -11.90
N ALA A 34 -9.46 -26.89 -10.99
CA ALA A 34 -9.40 -26.24 -9.68
C ALA A 34 -9.19 -24.73 -9.83
N VAL A 35 -10.13 -23.94 -9.27
CA VAL A 35 -10.07 -22.48 -9.28
C VAL A 35 -9.27 -22.01 -8.08
N SER A 36 -8.20 -21.24 -8.30
CA SER A 36 -7.44 -20.66 -7.19
C SER A 36 -8.10 -19.37 -6.70
N LEU A 37 -7.93 -19.04 -5.40
CA LEU A 37 -8.37 -17.75 -4.84
C LEU A 37 -7.81 -16.54 -5.60
N ARG A 38 -6.62 -16.68 -6.20
CA ARG A 38 -6.04 -15.66 -7.07
C ARG A 38 -6.84 -15.49 -8.37
N ASP A 39 -7.36 -16.56 -8.95
CA ASP A 39 -8.16 -16.50 -10.17
C ASP A 39 -9.52 -15.84 -9.91
N ILE A 40 -10.13 -16.11 -8.75
CA ILE A 40 -11.35 -15.44 -8.31
C ILE A 40 -11.13 -13.93 -8.13
N LYS A 41 -10.03 -13.56 -7.46
CA LYS A 41 -9.75 -12.15 -7.12
C LYS A 41 -9.32 -11.32 -8.33
N TYR A 42 -8.50 -11.88 -9.22
CA TYR A 42 -7.87 -11.12 -10.32
C TYR A 42 -8.40 -11.48 -11.71
N GLY A 43 -9.25 -12.51 -11.85
CA GLY A 43 -9.86 -12.95 -13.10
C GLY A 43 -8.90 -13.61 -14.09
N GLU A 44 -9.44 -14.22 -15.15
CA GLU A 44 -8.68 -14.66 -16.32
C GLU A 44 -8.72 -13.61 -17.44
N GLY A 45 -7.55 -13.19 -17.89
CA GLY A 45 -7.36 -12.21 -18.96
C GLY A 45 -6.12 -11.33 -18.76
N SER A 46 -5.73 -10.59 -19.81
CA SER A 46 -4.61 -9.63 -19.83
C SER A 46 -4.66 -8.54 -18.75
N LYS A 47 -5.82 -8.35 -18.09
CA LYS A 47 -6.03 -7.42 -16.97
C LYS A 47 -5.58 -7.95 -15.60
N ARG A 48 -5.28 -9.25 -15.48
CA ARG A 48 -4.86 -9.90 -14.22
C ARG A 48 -3.59 -9.27 -13.64
N GLY A 49 -2.59 -9.02 -14.47
CA GLY A 49 -1.31 -8.42 -14.06
C GLY A 49 -1.46 -6.97 -13.61
N LEU A 50 -2.32 -6.20 -14.28
CA LEU A 50 -2.59 -4.79 -13.95
C LEU A 50 -3.40 -4.66 -12.66
N ALA A 51 -4.41 -5.51 -12.45
CA ALA A 51 -5.18 -5.52 -11.20
C ALA A 51 -4.30 -5.89 -10.00
N LEU A 52 -3.45 -6.91 -10.14
CA LEU A 52 -2.52 -7.31 -9.09
C LEU A 52 -1.47 -6.22 -8.82
N LEU A 53 -0.91 -5.61 -9.86
CA LEU A 53 0.02 -4.48 -9.74
C LEU A 53 -0.62 -3.31 -8.99
N SER A 54 -1.85 -2.93 -9.36
CA SER A 54 -2.59 -1.85 -8.72
C SER A 54 -2.85 -2.14 -7.24
N ASP A 55 -3.42 -3.31 -6.92
CA ASP A 55 -3.72 -3.69 -5.53
C ASP A 55 -2.46 -3.68 -4.67
N ARG A 56 -1.35 -4.25 -5.16
CA ARG A 56 -0.10 -4.35 -4.40
C ARG A 56 0.59 -3.01 -4.26
N THR A 57 0.55 -2.19 -5.30
CA THR A 57 1.08 -0.83 -5.28
C THR A 57 0.31 0.03 -4.30
N PHE A 58 -1.01 0.07 -4.41
CA PHE A 58 -1.87 0.86 -3.55
C PHE A 58 -1.69 0.47 -2.07
N LEU A 59 -1.80 -0.83 -1.77
CA LEU A 59 -1.72 -1.30 -0.39
C LEU A 59 -0.35 -1.01 0.21
N ASN A 60 0.74 -1.30 -0.51
CA ASN A 60 2.08 -1.01 -0.01
C ASN A 60 2.25 0.50 0.20
N MET A 61 1.84 1.33 -0.77
CA MET A 61 1.90 2.80 -0.68
C MET A 61 1.18 3.32 0.55
N HIS A 62 -0.03 2.83 0.83
CA HIS A 62 -0.77 3.20 2.03
C HIS A 62 -0.04 2.81 3.32
N GLU A 63 0.35 1.54 3.48
CA GLU A 63 1.03 1.06 4.69
C GLU A 63 2.28 1.88 5.02
N GLN A 64 3.11 2.14 4.00
CA GLN A 64 4.34 2.91 4.19
C GLN A 64 4.08 4.41 4.37
N SER A 65 3.03 4.96 3.76
CA SER A 65 2.70 6.39 3.89
C SER A 65 2.32 6.75 5.32
N LEU A 66 1.55 5.89 5.99
CA LEU A 66 1.20 6.09 7.41
C LEU A 66 2.43 6.03 8.30
N ALA A 67 3.30 5.05 8.07
CA ALA A 67 4.54 4.89 8.83
C ALA A 67 5.47 6.10 8.66
N ILE A 68 5.77 6.51 7.42
CA ILE A 68 6.68 7.64 7.18
C ILE A 68 6.08 8.96 7.66
N LEU A 69 4.78 9.22 7.46
CA LEU A 69 4.17 10.46 7.94
C LEU A 69 4.33 10.55 9.45
N PHE A 70 3.90 9.52 10.18
CA PHE A 70 4.03 9.52 11.63
C PHE A 70 5.48 9.71 12.10
N SER A 71 6.43 8.96 11.51
CA SER A 71 7.85 9.08 11.84
C SER A 71 8.41 10.46 11.57
N VAL A 72 8.13 11.07 10.42
CA VAL A 72 8.75 12.34 10.01
C VAL A 72 8.14 13.51 10.76
N TRP A 73 6.82 13.50 11.02
CA TRP A 73 6.19 14.51 11.86
C TRP A 73 6.79 14.53 13.27
N LEU A 74 6.95 13.34 13.87
CA LEU A 74 7.59 13.22 15.18
C LEU A 74 9.07 13.64 15.14
N HIS A 75 9.78 13.27 14.07
CA HIS A 75 11.18 13.66 13.84
C HIS A 75 11.33 15.19 13.76
N GLY A 76 10.41 15.87 13.08
CA GLY A 76 10.41 17.33 12.96
C GLY A 76 10.13 18.07 14.27
N ILE A 77 9.28 17.49 15.13
CA ILE A 77 8.93 18.05 16.45
C ILE A 77 10.05 17.84 17.47
N ILE A 78 10.62 16.62 17.52
CA ILE A 78 11.59 16.23 18.57
C ILE A 78 13.02 16.59 18.21
N VAL A 79 13.41 16.48 16.94
CA VAL A 79 14.82 16.61 16.53
C VAL A 79 15.05 17.89 15.74
N HIS A 80 14.54 17.98 14.50
CA HIS A 80 14.71 19.16 13.66
C HIS A 80 13.80 19.14 12.41
N PRO A 81 13.05 20.22 12.10
CA PRO A 81 12.10 20.24 10.98
C PRO A 81 12.78 20.14 9.61
N SER A 82 13.96 20.74 9.42
CA SER A 82 14.64 20.67 8.11
C SER A 82 15.19 19.28 7.80
N ASP A 83 15.64 18.52 8.81
CA ASP A 83 16.16 17.16 8.60
C ASP A 83 15.01 16.18 8.32
N ALA A 84 13.89 16.37 9.02
CA ALA A 84 12.64 15.67 8.75
C ALA A 84 12.16 15.90 7.30
N ALA A 85 12.16 17.15 6.82
CA ALA A 85 11.79 17.47 5.44
C ALA A 85 12.70 16.79 4.41
N ASN A 86 14.03 16.81 4.61
CA ASN A 86 14.98 16.13 3.74
C ASN A 86 14.72 14.61 3.70
N THR A 87 14.43 14.00 4.85
CA THR A 87 14.09 12.58 4.96
C THR A 87 12.81 12.24 4.18
N LEU A 88 11.79 13.11 4.23
CA LEU A 88 10.56 12.92 3.46
C LEU A 88 10.80 13.03 1.95
N TRP A 89 11.58 14.01 1.50
CA TRP A 89 11.93 14.14 0.08
C TRP A 89 12.71 12.94 -0.44
N PHE A 90 13.66 12.44 0.36
CA PHE A 90 14.37 11.20 0.06
C PHE A 90 13.38 10.03 -0.10
N TYR A 91 12.47 9.83 0.85
CA TYR A 91 11.42 8.80 0.77
C TYR A 91 10.57 8.94 -0.51
N ILE A 92 10.02 10.15 -0.78
CA ILE A 92 9.14 10.38 -1.93
C ILE A 92 9.84 10.02 -3.24
N THR A 93 11.12 10.37 -3.37
CA THR A 93 11.93 10.10 -4.56
C THR A 93 11.91 8.62 -4.91
N PHE A 94 12.24 7.73 -3.96
CA PHE A 94 12.20 6.29 -4.20
C PHE A 94 10.77 5.74 -4.29
N ARG A 95 9.82 6.38 -3.60
CA ARG A 95 8.43 5.93 -3.56
C ARG A 95 7.72 6.06 -4.91
N VAL A 96 8.00 7.14 -5.64
CA VAL A 96 7.45 7.35 -6.99
C VAL A 96 7.85 6.22 -7.95
N PHE A 97 9.03 5.62 -7.78
CA PHE A 97 9.50 4.52 -8.63
C PHE A 97 8.99 3.13 -8.23
N TYR A 98 8.33 2.98 -7.07
CA TYR A 98 7.84 1.68 -6.60
C TYR A 98 6.92 0.94 -7.58
N PRO A 99 5.92 1.56 -8.23
CA PRO A 99 5.05 0.84 -9.17
C PRO A 99 5.83 0.26 -10.35
N LEU A 100 6.87 0.99 -10.81
CA LEU A 100 7.76 0.54 -11.87
C LEU A 100 8.67 -0.60 -11.39
N GLY A 101 9.20 -0.49 -10.17
CA GLY A 101 9.99 -1.52 -9.52
C GLY A 101 9.20 -2.82 -9.31
N PHE A 102 7.96 -2.72 -8.83
CA PHE A 102 7.06 -3.88 -8.64
C PHE A 102 6.73 -4.56 -9.96
N ARG A 103 6.48 -3.78 -11.03
CA ARG A 103 6.23 -4.33 -12.36
C ARG A 103 7.45 -5.08 -12.93
N LYS A 104 8.67 -4.59 -12.68
CA LYS A 104 9.91 -5.23 -13.11
C LYS A 104 10.33 -6.41 -12.24
N GLY A 105 9.90 -6.45 -10.97
CA GLY A 105 10.32 -7.46 -10.01
C GLY A 105 11.72 -7.20 -9.43
N PRO A 106 12.30 -8.17 -8.69
CA PRO A 106 13.66 -8.09 -8.18
C PRO A 106 14.70 -7.91 -9.29
N PRO A 107 15.78 -7.12 -9.10
CA PRO A 107 16.13 -6.36 -7.88
C PRO A 107 15.48 -4.96 -7.80
N PHE A 108 14.81 -4.50 -8.86
CA PHE A 108 14.24 -3.15 -8.93
C PHE A 108 13.19 -2.87 -7.85
N LEU A 109 12.42 -3.90 -7.48
CA LEU A 109 11.52 -3.85 -6.33
C LEU A 109 12.30 -3.41 -5.07
N PHE A 110 13.43 -4.06 -4.79
CA PHE A 110 14.25 -3.80 -3.60
C PHE A 110 14.91 -2.43 -3.61
N LEU A 111 15.37 -1.96 -4.77
CA LEU A 111 15.88 -0.60 -4.92
C LEU A 111 14.85 0.48 -4.60
N SER A 112 13.56 0.18 -4.83
CA SER A 112 12.47 1.09 -4.48
C SER A 112 11.96 0.92 -3.05
N THR A 113 12.22 -0.20 -2.36
CA THR A 113 11.71 -0.45 -1.01
C THR A 113 12.73 -0.22 0.09
N PHE A 114 13.97 -0.71 -0.05
CA PHE A 114 14.96 -0.58 1.02
C PHE A 114 15.27 0.86 1.42
N PRO A 115 15.43 1.82 0.48
CA PRO A 115 15.60 3.23 0.84
C PRO A 115 14.42 3.79 1.64
N ASN A 116 13.19 3.35 1.33
CA ASN A 116 11.99 3.79 2.05
C ASN A 116 11.99 3.27 3.50
N TYR A 117 12.35 2.01 3.72
CA TYR A 117 12.52 1.46 5.06
C TYR A 117 13.64 2.17 5.83
N PHE A 118 14.74 2.49 5.15
CA PHE A 118 15.84 3.22 5.74
C PHE A 118 15.41 4.62 6.21
N ALA A 119 14.61 5.35 5.44
CA ALA A 119 14.10 6.66 5.83
C ALA A 119 13.25 6.62 7.11
N ILE A 120 12.39 5.61 7.23
CA ILE A 120 11.57 5.38 8.43
C ILE A 120 12.45 5.03 9.62
N PHE A 121 13.38 4.08 9.43
CA PHE A 121 14.32 3.67 10.47
C PHE A 121 15.18 4.83 10.96
N TYR A 122 15.75 5.62 10.04
CA TYR A 122 16.55 6.79 10.36
C TYR A 122 15.77 7.81 11.21
N SER A 123 14.52 8.09 10.83
CA SER A 123 13.66 9.00 11.60
C SER A 123 13.47 8.50 13.03
N TRP A 124 13.13 7.22 13.21
CA TRP A 124 12.97 6.62 14.54
C TRP A 124 14.26 6.58 15.34
N PHE A 125 15.37 6.21 14.70
CA PHE A 125 16.68 6.19 15.34
C PHE A 125 17.04 7.57 15.89
N ARG A 126 16.88 8.62 15.08
CA ARG A 126 17.16 10.01 15.49
C ARG A 126 16.27 10.42 16.65
N ILE A 127 14.97 10.15 16.58
CA ILE A 127 14.03 10.43 17.69
C ILE A 127 14.49 9.75 18.98
N LEU A 128 14.79 8.46 18.94
CA LEU A 128 15.20 7.70 20.13
C LEU A 128 16.51 8.24 20.72
N THR A 129 17.49 8.54 19.87
CA THR A 129 18.77 9.09 20.36
C THR A 129 18.60 10.46 21.01
N THR A 130 17.74 11.33 20.46
CA THR A 130 17.48 12.66 21.02
C THR A 130 16.75 12.58 22.35
N VAL A 131 15.76 11.68 22.47
CA VAL A 131 15.02 11.49 23.73
C VAL A 131 15.92 10.93 24.83
N ILE A 132 16.84 10.00 24.52
CA ILE A 132 17.76 9.41 25.51
C ILE A 132 18.81 10.42 25.98
N SER A 133 19.21 11.36 25.12
CA SER A 133 20.22 12.38 25.42
C SER A 133 19.66 13.63 26.12
N SER A 134 18.34 13.74 26.28
CA SER A 134 17.65 14.87 26.92
C SER A 134 17.36 14.57 28.39
#